data_AF-A0A9Q1B8Z6-F1
#
_entry.id   AF-A0A9Q1B8Z6-F1
#
_cell.length_a   1.000
_cell.length_b   1.000
_cell.length_c   1.000
_cell.angle_alpha   90.00
_cell.angle_beta   90.00
_cell.angle_gamma   90.00
#
_symmetry.space_group_name_H-M   'P 1'
#
loop_
_entity.id
_entity.type
_entity.pdbx_description
1 polymer ?
#
loop_
_entity_poly.entity_id
_entity_poly.type
_entity_poly.pdbx_seq_one_letter_code
_entity_poly.pdbx_strand_id
1 'polypeptide(L)'
;MIWLEAYHTSSNPHLIAGYFMKAVLNEAGCPRRVRADRGTENGIVKDLQTFLRRNHQDSLADQRSFVYGKSIANQRIEAWWSILRKECVQFWINTFSDLKENDQFSGDFLDKNLIQFCFMTLIQGELNDVAHTWDCHPLQRHRNMVEPSGKPIIMYTSTELYNADNKLVLVDALEVEVCIQQCVFKDGQHSLPVVL
;
A
#
# COMPACT_ATOMS: atom_id res chain seq x y z
N MET A 1 -5.71 -5.84 2.54
CA MET A 1 -4.42 -5.16 2.35
C MET A 1 -4.45 -4.78 0.90
N ILE A 2 -4.38 -3.49 0.56
CA ILE A 2 -4.64 -3.08 -0.83
C ILE A 2 -3.43 -3.35 -1.73
N TRP A 3 -2.21 -3.13 -1.23
CA TRP A 3 -0.98 -3.54 -1.93
C TRP A 3 0.18 -3.77 -0.95
N LEU A 4 1.10 -4.66 -1.33
CA LEU A 4 2.44 -4.84 -0.76
C LEU A 4 3.41 -5.16 -1.90
N GLU A 5 4.37 -4.27 -2.14
CA GLU A 5 5.23 -4.36 -3.31
C GLU A 5 6.70 -4.24 -2.90
N ALA A 6 7.50 -5.23 -3.29
CA ALA A 6 8.95 -5.20 -3.21
C ALA A 6 9.51 -4.55 -4.49
N TYR A 7 10.42 -3.59 -4.34
CA TYR A 7 11.08 -2.92 -5.46
C TYR A 7 12.44 -2.34 -5.08
N HIS A 8 13.17 -1.85 -6.08
CA HIS A 8 14.54 -1.34 -5.93
C HIS A 8 14.63 -0.03 -5.14
N THR A 9 13.54 0.74 -5.05
CA THR A 9 13.47 2.01 -4.33
C THR A 9 12.10 2.22 -3.69
N SER A 10 12.11 2.81 -2.49
CA SER A 10 10.92 3.31 -1.78
C SER A 10 10.89 4.84 -1.69
N SER A 11 11.89 5.54 -2.23
CA SER A 11 12.02 7.00 -2.10
C SER A 11 11.54 7.78 -3.32
N ASN A 12 11.18 7.10 -4.42
CA ASN A 12 10.63 7.76 -5.61
C ASN A 12 9.12 8.02 -5.43
N PRO A 13 8.68 9.29 -5.26
CA PRO A 13 7.27 9.59 -5.03
C PRO A 13 6.36 9.22 -6.21
N HIS A 14 6.89 9.22 -7.45
CA HIS A 14 6.11 8.83 -8.63
C HIS A 14 5.81 7.33 -8.65
N LEU A 15 6.71 6.51 -8.09
CA LEU A 15 6.48 5.08 -7.94
C LEU A 15 5.42 4.78 -6.88
N ILE A 16 5.48 5.47 -5.74
CA ILE A 16 4.47 5.36 -4.68
C ILE A 16 3.10 5.81 -5.20
N ALA A 17 3.06 6.90 -5.97
CA ALA A 17 1.87 7.34 -6.68
C ALA A 17 1.34 6.30 -7.67
N GLY A 18 2.21 5.58 -8.39
CA GLY A 18 1.84 4.47 -9.25
C GLY A 18 1.14 3.33 -8.51
N TYR A 19 1.65 2.92 -7.34
CA TYR A 19 0.97 1.93 -6.50
C TYR A 19 -0.40 2.42 -6.03
N PHE A 20 -0.49 3.68 -5.62
CA PHE A 20 -1.76 4.29 -5.23
C PHE A 20 -2.78 4.32 -6.39
N MET A 21 -2.37 4.77 -7.58
CA MET A 21 -3.27 4.84 -8.74
C MET A 21 -3.67 3.47 -9.28
N LYS A 22 -2.78 2.47 -9.18
CA LYS A 22 -3.14 1.08 -9.48
C LYS A 22 -4.24 0.57 -8.55
N ALA A 23 -4.19 0.91 -7.26
CA ALA A 23 -5.26 0.61 -6.34
C ALA A 23 -6.56 1.35 -6.69
N VAL A 24 -6.49 2.64 -7.03
CA VAL A 24 -7.66 3.42 -7.46
C VAL A 24 -8.34 2.80 -8.69
N LEU A 25 -7.55 2.34 -9.66
CA LEU A 25 -8.05 1.64 -10.85
C LEU A 25 -8.72 0.32 -10.51
N ASN A 26 -8.05 -0.53 -9.73
CA ASN A 26 -8.55 -1.86 -9.37
C ASN A 26 -9.86 -1.79 -8.57
N GLU A 27 -10.00 -0.78 -7.71
CA GLU A 27 -11.17 -0.58 -6.86
C GLU A 27 -12.24 0.33 -7.50
N ALA A 28 -12.01 0.81 -8.73
CA ALA A 28 -12.86 1.75 -9.45
C ALA A 28 -13.27 2.99 -8.60
N GLY A 29 -12.35 3.45 -7.74
CA GLY A 29 -12.64 4.48 -6.76
C GLY A 29 -11.44 4.84 -5.90
N CYS A 30 -11.49 6.03 -5.29
CA CYS A 30 -10.46 6.49 -4.36
C CYS A 30 -10.96 6.46 -2.91
N PRO A 31 -10.07 6.39 -1.91
CA PRO A 31 -10.46 6.49 -0.51
C PRO A 31 -11.04 7.87 -0.20
N ARG A 32 -11.96 7.98 0.76
CA ARG A 32 -12.44 9.30 1.26
C ARG A 32 -11.32 10.16 1.84
N ARG A 33 -10.35 9.52 2.49
CA ARG A 33 -9.22 10.20 3.13
C ARG A 33 -7.99 9.31 3.16
N VAL A 34 -6.84 9.87 2.76
CA VAL A 34 -5.53 9.24 2.91
C VAL A 34 -4.78 9.87 4.08
N ARG A 35 -4.03 9.05 4.80
CA ARG A 35 -3.13 9.51 5.86
C ARG A 35 -1.74 8.98 5.61
N ALA A 36 -0.75 9.87 5.69
CA ALA A 36 0.66 9.52 5.62
C ALA A 36 1.44 10.21 6.74
N ASP A 37 2.67 9.78 6.99
CA ASP A 37 3.65 10.58 7.73
C ASP A 37 4.21 11.73 6.87
N ARG A 38 4.96 12.63 7.51
CA ARG A 38 5.60 13.77 6.84
C ARG A 38 6.88 13.35 6.10
N GLY A 39 6.77 12.37 5.22
CA GLY A 39 7.80 11.98 4.26
C GLY A 39 7.70 12.75 2.94
N THR A 40 8.77 12.72 2.14
CA THR A 40 8.79 13.32 0.80
C THR A 40 8.18 12.40 -0.26
N GLU A 41 8.18 11.09 0.00
CA GLU A 41 7.67 10.05 -0.89
C GLU A 41 6.14 10.11 -1.09
N ASN A 42 5.40 10.65 -0.11
CA ASN A 42 3.94 10.72 -0.14
C ASN A 42 3.39 12.04 -0.72
N GLY A 43 4.25 12.95 -1.17
CA GLY A 43 3.86 14.26 -1.70
C GLY A 43 2.94 14.14 -2.92
N ILE A 44 3.29 13.28 -3.89
CA ILE A 44 2.47 13.11 -5.09
C ILE A 44 1.13 12.44 -4.76
N VAL A 45 1.12 11.43 -3.88
CA VAL A 45 -0.14 10.80 -3.43
C VAL A 45 -1.10 11.82 -2.82
N LYS A 46 -0.58 12.78 -2.03
CA LYS A 46 -1.40 13.87 -1.50
C LYS A 46 -2.03 14.70 -2.62
N ASP A 47 -1.25 15.07 -3.63
CA ASP A 47 -1.73 15.93 -4.71
C ASP A 47 -2.76 15.19 -5.57
N LEU A 48 -2.51 13.92 -5.91
CA LEU A 48 -3.46 13.07 -6.64
C LEU A 48 -4.76 12.86 -5.86
N GLN A 49 -4.67 12.50 -4.58
CA GLN A 49 -5.83 12.32 -3.72
C GLN A 49 -6.67 13.60 -3.62
N THR A 50 -6.01 14.75 -3.45
CA THR A 50 -6.68 16.05 -3.37
C THR A 50 -7.37 16.39 -4.70
N PHE A 51 -6.69 16.14 -5.83
CA PHE A 51 -7.24 16.34 -7.16
C PHE A 51 -8.49 15.48 -7.39
N LEU A 52 -8.41 14.17 -7.19
CA LEU A 52 -9.53 13.24 -7.38
C LEU A 52 -10.73 13.57 -6.49
N ARG A 53 -10.52 14.27 -5.38
CA ARG A 53 -11.54 14.60 -4.38
C ARG A 53 -12.02 16.05 -4.42
N ARG A 54 -11.54 16.86 -5.38
CA ARG A 54 -11.79 18.32 -5.42
C ARG A 54 -13.25 18.71 -5.67
N ASN A 55 -14.00 17.88 -6.38
CA ASN A 55 -15.38 18.16 -6.79
C ASN A 55 -16.42 17.48 -5.89
N HIS A 56 -16.01 16.69 -4.90
CA HIS A 56 -16.92 16.02 -3.97
C HIS A 56 -17.40 16.97 -2.88
N GLN A 57 -18.60 16.73 -2.35
CA GLN A 57 -19.25 17.63 -1.39
C GLN A 57 -19.24 17.16 0.07
N ASP A 58 -18.65 16.00 0.36
CA ASP A 58 -18.59 15.52 1.74
C ASP A 58 -17.52 16.25 2.57
N SER A 59 -17.63 16.16 3.90
CA SER A 59 -16.80 16.93 4.84
C SER A 59 -15.28 16.67 4.77
N LEU A 60 -14.87 15.61 4.07
CA LEU A 60 -13.48 15.20 3.87
C LEU A 60 -13.02 15.36 2.41
N ALA A 61 -13.75 16.11 1.59
CA ALA A 61 -13.34 16.41 0.22
C ALA A 61 -12.18 17.41 0.15
N ASP A 62 -11.64 17.61 -1.06
CA ASP A 62 -10.59 18.58 -1.37
C ASP A 62 -9.39 18.48 -0.40
N GLN A 63 -8.90 19.57 0.18
CA GLN A 63 -7.71 19.59 1.04
C GLN A 63 -7.84 18.74 2.31
N ARG A 64 -9.06 18.37 2.71
CA ARG A 64 -9.31 17.51 3.88
C ARG A 64 -9.23 16.02 3.56
N SER A 65 -9.13 15.67 2.28
CA SER A 65 -9.01 14.31 1.78
C SER A 65 -7.63 13.71 2.00
N PHE A 66 -6.66 14.51 2.44
CA PHE A 66 -5.34 14.03 2.86
C PHE A 66 -4.96 14.61 4.22
N VAL A 67 -4.24 13.83 5.04
CA VAL A 67 -3.70 14.33 6.31
C VAL A 67 -2.32 13.77 6.61
N TYR A 68 -1.42 14.67 7.00
CA TYR A 68 -0.16 14.28 7.61
C TYR A 68 -0.37 13.95 9.09
N GLY A 69 -0.13 12.71 9.46
CA GLY A 69 -0.11 12.24 10.85
C GLY A 69 1.23 12.54 11.53
N LYS A 70 1.20 12.72 12.85
CA LYS A 70 2.42 12.67 13.67
C LYS A 70 2.89 11.21 13.78
N SER A 71 4.20 10.98 13.78
CA SER A 71 4.79 9.62 13.88
C SER A 71 4.28 8.84 15.11
N ILE A 72 4.06 9.53 16.24
CA ILE A 72 3.49 8.92 17.47
C ILE A 72 2.09 8.30 17.28
N ALA A 73 1.37 8.71 16.24
CA ALA A 73 0.01 8.27 15.97
C ALA A 73 -0.04 7.26 14.79
N ASN A 74 1.11 6.79 14.29
CA ASN A 74 1.20 5.75 13.26
C ASN A 74 1.20 4.33 13.85
N GLN A 75 0.78 4.16 15.11
CA GLN A 75 0.83 2.91 15.86
C GLN A 75 0.23 1.70 15.15
N ARG A 76 -0.88 1.87 14.41
CA ARG A 76 -1.50 0.77 13.68
C ARG A 76 -0.61 0.24 12.55
N ILE A 77 0.06 1.15 11.84
CA ILE A 77 0.97 0.82 10.75
C ILE A 77 2.24 0.18 11.32
N GLU A 78 2.81 0.75 12.38
CA GLU A 78 3.98 0.18 13.07
C GLU A 78 3.71 -1.22 13.67
N ALA A 79 2.53 -1.40 14.28
CA ALA A 79 2.12 -2.71 14.78
C ALA A 79 2.00 -3.74 13.66
N TRP A 80 1.46 -3.33 12.51
CA TRP A 80 1.39 -4.19 11.33
C TRP A 80 2.77 -4.52 10.76
N TRP A 81 3.70 -3.56 10.70
CA TRP A 81 5.09 -3.82 10.32
C TRP A 81 5.79 -4.82 11.25
N SER A 82 5.47 -4.80 12.55
CA SER A 82 5.96 -5.82 13.50
C SER A 82 5.44 -7.22 13.17
N ILE A 83 4.19 -7.34 12.72
CA ILE A 83 3.61 -8.61 12.28
C ILE A 83 4.30 -9.07 11.00
N LEU A 84 4.37 -8.23 9.95
CA LEU A 84 5.05 -8.56 8.69
C LEU A 84 6.47 -9.06 8.91
N ARG A 85 7.20 -8.40 9.82
CA ARG A 85 8.55 -8.83 10.23
C ARG A 85 8.57 -10.25 10.76
N LYS A 86 7.68 -10.59 11.68
CA LYS A 86 7.61 -11.92 12.27
C LYS A 86 7.18 -13.00 11.26
N GLU A 87 6.31 -12.64 10.32
CA GLU A 87 5.76 -13.60 9.34
C GLU A 87 6.77 -13.97 8.24
N CYS A 88 7.43 -13.01 7.59
CA CYS A 88 8.35 -13.32 6.48
C CYS A 88 9.64 -12.48 6.45
N VAL A 89 9.59 -11.20 6.82
CA VAL A 89 10.72 -10.29 6.56
C VAL A 89 11.94 -10.58 7.46
N GLN A 90 11.76 -11.12 8.66
CA GLN A 90 12.89 -11.40 9.57
C GLN A 90 13.86 -12.45 8.99
N PHE A 91 13.35 -13.43 8.25
CA PHE A 91 14.18 -14.43 7.58
C PHE A 91 15.16 -13.75 6.61
N TRP A 92 14.66 -12.93 5.69
CA TRP A 92 15.48 -12.21 4.72
C TRP A 92 16.47 -11.24 5.36
N ILE A 93 16.05 -10.55 6.43
CA ILE A 93 16.96 -9.68 7.19
C ILE A 93 18.12 -10.49 7.75
N ASN A 94 17.87 -11.66 8.33
CA ASN A 94 18.92 -12.52 8.87
C ASN A 94 19.82 -13.03 7.73
N THR A 95 19.24 -13.58 6.65
CA THR A 95 20.00 -14.09 5.50
C THR A 95 20.93 -13.04 4.90
N PHE A 96 20.46 -11.81 4.69
CA PHE A 96 21.31 -10.75 4.13
C PHE A 96 22.30 -10.19 5.16
N SER A 97 21.99 -10.26 6.46
CA SER A 97 22.95 -9.93 7.52
C SER A 97 24.08 -10.95 7.57
N ASP A 98 23.77 -12.24 7.46
CA ASP A 98 24.77 -13.31 7.43
C ASP A 98 25.71 -13.17 6.22
N LEU A 99 25.20 -12.81 5.04
CA LEU A 99 26.04 -12.54 3.87
C LEU A 99 27.02 -11.38 4.13
N LYS A 100 26.57 -10.34 4.83
CA LYS A 100 27.40 -9.20 5.18
C LYS A 100 28.45 -9.57 6.24
N GLU A 101 28.07 -10.34 7.26
CA GLU A 101 28.97 -10.76 8.34
C GLU A 101 30.05 -11.73 7.87
N ASN A 102 29.80 -12.50 6.80
CA ASN A 102 30.77 -13.41 6.18
C ASN A 102 31.61 -12.76 5.07
N ASP A 103 31.58 -11.42 4.93
CA ASP A 103 32.26 -10.66 3.86
C ASP A 103 31.87 -11.09 2.43
N GLN A 104 30.69 -11.68 2.26
CA GLN A 104 30.11 -12.09 0.96
C GLN A 104 29.21 -11.02 0.35
N PHE A 105 29.00 -9.90 1.07
CA PHE A 105 28.23 -8.77 0.62
C PHE A 105 28.90 -7.47 1.08
N SER A 106 29.52 -6.77 0.14
CA SER A 106 30.15 -5.46 0.34
C SER A 106 29.14 -4.32 0.39
N GLY A 107 27.95 -4.54 -0.20
CA GLY A 107 26.89 -3.53 -0.30
C GLY A 107 27.15 -2.46 -1.37
N ASP A 108 28.07 -2.74 -2.28
CA ASP A 108 28.29 -1.93 -3.47
C ASP A 108 27.09 -1.99 -4.45
N PHE A 109 27.23 -1.32 -5.59
CA PHE A 109 26.18 -1.31 -6.60
C PHE A 109 25.89 -2.71 -7.14
N LEU A 110 26.92 -3.52 -7.42
CA LEU A 110 26.75 -4.83 -8.04
C LEU A 110 26.04 -5.79 -7.08
N ASP A 111 26.50 -5.87 -5.84
CA ASP A 111 25.96 -6.75 -4.81
C ASP A 111 24.48 -6.47 -4.55
N LYS A 112 24.11 -5.18 -4.44
CA LYS A 112 22.71 -4.77 -4.28
C LYS A 112 21.85 -5.20 -5.46
N ASN A 113 22.33 -5.00 -6.69
CA ASN A 113 21.60 -5.42 -7.89
C ASN A 113 21.48 -6.94 -7.99
N LEU A 114 22.51 -7.70 -7.60
CA LEU A 114 22.46 -9.17 -7.59
C LEU A 114 21.45 -9.70 -6.58
N ILE A 115 21.45 -9.18 -5.33
CA ILE A 115 20.46 -9.57 -4.33
C ILE A 115 19.05 -9.25 -4.82
N GLN A 116 18.84 -8.04 -5.34
CA GLN A 116 17.54 -7.64 -5.88
C GLN A 116 17.14 -8.54 -7.05
N PHE A 117 18.04 -8.82 -8.00
CA PHE A 117 17.73 -9.69 -9.14
C PHE A 117 17.37 -11.12 -8.71
N CYS A 118 18.14 -11.70 -7.79
CA CYS A 118 17.96 -13.09 -7.36
C CYS A 118 16.73 -13.30 -6.47
N PHE A 119 16.46 -12.36 -5.56
CA PHE A 119 15.51 -12.58 -4.46
C PHE A 119 14.24 -11.73 -4.54
N MET A 120 14.19 -10.67 -5.36
CA MET A 120 13.02 -9.77 -5.40
C MET A 120 11.72 -10.51 -5.74
N THR A 121 11.74 -11.42 -6.72
CA THR A 121 10.55 -12.20 -7.09
C THR A 121 10.11 -13.15 -5.97
N LEU A 122 11.07 -13.73 -5.24
CA LEU A 122 10.78 -14.61 -4.10
C LEU A 122 10.16 -13.81 -2.96
N ILE A 123 10.78 -12.67 -2.60
CA ILE A 123 10.26 -11.75 -1.58
C ILE A 123 8.87 -11.26 -1.98
N GLN A 124 8.64 -10.90 -3.25
CA GLN A 124 7.31 -10.49 -3.71
C GLN A 124 6.28 -11.61 -3.56
N GLY A 125 6.64 -12.86 -3.85
CA GLY A 125 5.78 -14.03 -3.63
C GLY A 125 5.34 -14.14 -2.18
N GLU A 126 6.29 -14.08 -1.23
CA GLU A 126 5.97 -14.13 0.19
C GLU A 126 5.13 -12.93 0.67
N LEU A 127 5.40 -11.73 0.15
CA LEU A 127 4.56 -10.56 0.45
C LEU A 127 3.11 -10.75 -0.02
N ASN A 128 2.91 -11.38 -1.18
CA ASN A 128 1.58 -11.71 -1.69
C ASN A 128 0.89 -12.73 -0.78
N ASP A 129 1.60 -13.75 -0.31
CA ASP A 129 1.07 -14.77 0.61
C ASP A 129 0.69 -14.18 1.97
N VAL A 130 1.51 -13.26 2.49
CA VAL A 130 1.19 -12.52 3.73
C VAL A 130 -0.02 -11.63 3.52
N ALA A 131 -0.13 -10.91 2.40
CA ALA A 131 -1.30 -10.10 2.09
C ALA A 131 -2.57 -10.96 2.02
N HIS A 132 -2.51 -12.11 1.34
CA HIS A 132 -3.62 -13.05 1.24
C HIS A 132 -4.04 -13.60 2.61
N THR A 133 -3.07 -14.01 3.42
CA THR A 133 -3.30 -14.51 4.78
C THR A 133 -3.92 -13.42 5.65
N TRP A 134 -3.40 -12.20 5.57
CA TRP A 134 -3.95 -11.04 6.25
C TRP A 134 -5.39 -10.73 5.80
N ASP A 135 -5.74 -10.94 4.54
CA ASP A 135 -7.10 -10.64 4.07
C ASP A 135 -8.12 -11.73 4.38
N CYS A 136 -7.64 -12.97 4.52
CA CYS A 136 -8.47 -14.13 4.80
C CYS A 136 -8.58 -14.50 6.28
N HIS A 137 -7.70 -13.99 7.15
CA HIS A 137 -7.76 -14.33 8.58
C HIS A 137 -9.00 -13.69 9.23
N PRO A 138 -9.73 -14.43 10.08
CA PRO A 138 -10.84 -13.86 10.81
C PRO A 138 -10.35 -12.95 11.94
N LEU A 139 -10.79 -11.70 11.93
CA LEU A 139 -10.66 -10.79 13.07
C LEU A 139 -11.59 -11.27 14.19
N GLN A 140 -11.00 -11.67 15.31
CA GLN A 140 -11.74 -12.15 16.47
C GLN A 140 -12.35 -11.00 17.27
N ARG A 141 -13.62 -11.20 17.68
CA ARG A 141 -14.29 -10.31 18.65
C ARG A 141 -13.59 -10.41 20.00
N HIS A 142 -13.21 -9.26 20.56
CA HIS A 142 -12.82 -9.14 21.96
C HIS A 142 -13.72 -8.14 22.69
N ARG A 143 -13.78 -8.20 24.02
CA ARG A 143 -14.79 -7.49 24.85
C ARG A 143 -14.88 -5.98 24.64
N ASN A 144 -13.79 -5.34 24.19
CA ASN A 144 -13.71 -3.89 24.02
C ASN A 144 -13.68 -3.47 22.55
N MET A 145 -13.91 -4.39 21.62
CA MET A 145 -13.87 -4.12 20.18
C MET A 145 -15.13 -3.37 19.76
N VAL A 146 -14.96 -2.16 19.23
CA VAL A 146 -16.05 -1.37 18.63
C VAL A 146 -16.18 -1.72 17.15
N GLU A 147 -15.10 -2.19 16.53
CA GLU A 147 -15.02 -2.54 15.12
C GLU A 147 -15.76 -3.85 14.79
N PRO A 148 -16.30 -3.98 13.56
CA PRO A 148 -16.87 -5.23 13.10
C PRO A 148 -15.82 -6.35 13.06
N SER A 149 -16.27 -7.56 13.33
CA SER A 149 -15.45 -8.78 13.30
C SER A 149 -15.76 -9.61 12.08
N GLY A 150 -14.75 -10.21 11.47
CA GLY A 150 -14.90 -10.99 10.25
C GLY A 150 -13.58 -11.07 9.50
N LYS A 151 -13.62 -11.61 8.28
CA LYS A 151 -12.45 -11.59 7.41
C LYS A 151 -12.32 -10.20 6.79
N PRO A 152 -11.14 -9.55 6.83
CA PRO A 152 -10.95 -8.23 6.23
C PRO A 152 -11.45 -8.12 4.79
N ILE A 153 -11.24 -9.15 3.96
CA ILE A 153 -11.71 -9.13 2.57
C ILE A 153 -13.24 -9.04 2.45
N ILE A 154 -13.98 -9.75 3.31
CA ILE A 154 -15.45 -9.74 3.29
C ILE A 154 -15.98 -8.44 3.88
N MET A 155 -15.33 -7.95 4.94
CA MET A 155 -15.67 -6.65 5.53
C MET A 155 -15.45 -5.48 4.57
N TYR A 156 -14.47 -5.60 3.67
CA TYR A 156 -14.18 -4.62 2.64
C TYR A 156 -15.15 -4.68 1.47
N THR A 157 -15.43 -5.90 0.97
CA THR A 157 -16.24 -6.12 -0.25
C THR A 157 -17.75 -6.13 -0.01
N SER A 158 -18.20 -6.47 1.18
CA SER A 158 -19.62 -6.63 1.53
C SER A 158 -19.97 -5.86 2.80
N THR A 159 -19.85 -4.54 2.74
CA THR A 159 -20.05 -3.64 3.89
C THR A 159 -21.48 -3.73 4.46
N GLU A 160 -22.46 -4.05 3.62
CA GLU A 160 -23.86 -4.25 3.97
C GLU A 160 -24.06 -5.39 4.98
N LEU A 161 -23.23 -6.43 4.95
CA LEU A 161 -23.28 -7.52 5.93
C LEU A 161 -22.90 -7.06 7.35
N TYR A 162 -22.24 -5.91 7.45
CA TYR A 162 -21.74 -5.34 8.69
C TYR A 162 -22.48 -4.06 9.10
N ASN A 163 -23.60 -3.73 8.44
CA ASN A 163 -24.31 -2.46 8.62
C ASN A 163 -23.38 -1.24 8.50
N ALA A 164 -22.40 -1.32 7.60
CA ALA A 164 -21.45 -0.25 7.32
C ALA A 164 -21.66 0.27 5.90
N ASP A 165 -21.32 1.55 5.68
CA ASP A 165 -21.32 2.10 4.32
C ASP A 165 -20.00 1.80 3.63
N ASN A 166 -20.07 1.55 2.32
CA ASN A 166 -18.90 1.61 1.46
C ASN A 166 -18.25 3.00 1.54
N LYS A 167 -16.94 3.03 1.77
CA LYS A 167 -16.14 4.25 1.91
C LYS A 167 -15.28 4.55 0.68
N LEU A 168 -15.43 3.80 -0.41
CA LEU A 168 -14.90 4.16 -1.72
C LEU A 168 -15.70 5.33 -2.30
N VAL A 169 -14.99 6.20 -3.01
CA VAL A 169 -15.53 7.36 -3.69
C VAL A 169 -15.28 7.18 -5.18
N LEU A 170 -16.35 7.22 -5.97
CA LEU A 170 -16.24 7.15 -7.42
C LEU A 170 -15.46 8.34 -7.97
N VAL A 171 -14.63 8.04 -8.95
CA VAL A 171 -13.75 9.01 -9.63
C VAL A 171 -14.04 8.97 -11.13
N ASP A 172 -13.85 10.12 -11.78
CA ASP A 172 -14.03 10.24 -13.22
C ASP A 172 -12.85 9.59 -13.98
N ALA A 173 -13.15 8.86 -15.05
CA ALA A 173 -12.14 8.12 -15.81
C ALA A 173 -11.09 9.04 -16.46
N LEU A 174 -11.48 10.22 -16.94
CA LEU A 174 -10.55 11.19 -17.52
C LEU A 174 -9.63 11.77 -16.44
N GLU A 175 -10.16 11.99 -15.23
CA GLU A 175 -9.34 12.44 -14.10
C GLU A 175 -8.32 11.39 -13.67
N VAL A 176 -8.69 10.11 -13.70
CA VAL A 176 -7.78 9.00 -13.45
C VAL A 176 -6.66 8.94 -14.49
N GLU A 177 -6.97 9.14 -15.77
CA GLU A 177 -5.97 9.17 -16.84
C GLU A 177 -4.94 10.30 -16.64
N VAL A 178 -5.39 11.49 -16.27
CA VAL A 178 -4.52 12.62 -15.91
C VAL A 178 -3.60 12.27 -14.74
N CYS A 179 -4.12 11.60 -13.70
CA CYS A 179 -3.31 11.18 -12.55
C CYS A 179 -2.25 10.13 -12.92
N ILE A 180 -2.58 9.19 -13.81
CA ILE A 180 -1.65 8.13 -14.25
C ILE A 180 -0.42 8.72 -14.95
N GLN A 181 -0.56 9.85 -15.67
CA GLN A 181 0.58 10.52 -16.31
C GLN A 181 1.63 11.03 -15.32
N GLN A 182 1.28 11.18 -14.04
CA GLN A 182 2.20 11.57 -12.97
C GLN A 182 2.87 10.37 -12.29
N CYS A 183 2.59 9.14 -12.73
CA CYS A 183 3.00 7.92 -12.04
C CYS A 183 4.13 7.20 -12.79
N VAL A 184 4.98 6.49 -12.03
CA VAL A 184 5.90 5.48 -12.53
C VAL A 184 5.40 4.13 -12.04
N PHE A 185 5.37 3.13 -12.92
CA PHE A 185 4.94 1.78 -12.59
C PHE A 185 6.13 0.82 -12.59
N LYS A 186 6.06 -0.17 -11.71
CA LYS A 186 7.04 -1.27 -11.64
C LYS A 186 7.15 -1.98 -13.00
N ASP A 187 8.38 -2.36 -13.36
CA ASP A 187 8.68 -3.01 -14.63
C ASP A 187 7.81 -4.25 -14.85
N GLY A 188 7.31 -4.43 -16.08
CA GLY A 188 6.39 -5.52 -16.43
C GLY A 188 4.91 -5.27 -16.10
N GLN A 189 4.56 -4.12 -15.49
CA GLN A 189 3.17 -3.69 -15.25
C GLN A 189 2.72 -2.57 -16.20
N HIS A 190 3.24 -2.53 -17.43
CA HIS A 190 2.95 -1.47 -18.42
C HIS A 190 1.53 -1.50 -19.02
N SER A 191 0.76 -2.56 -18.77
CA SER A 191 -0.64 -2.60 -19.17
C SER A 191 -1.49 -2.19 -17.98
N LEU A 192 -1.95 -0.93 -17.99
CA LEU A 192 -3.23 -0.59 -17.35
C LEU A 192 -4.24 -1.66 -17.78
N PRO A 193 -5.06 -2.23 -16.87
CA PRO A 193 -6.20 -3.02 -17.32
C PRO A 193 -7.00 -2.10 -18.26
N VAL A 194 -7.09 -2.47 -19.53
CA VAL A 194 -7.99 -1.82 -20.48
C VAL A 194 -9.38 -2.11 -19.94
N VAL A 195 -9.93 -1.14 -19.20
CA VAL A 195 -11.32 -1.20 -18.77
C VAL A 195 -12.15 -1.02 -20.04
N LEU A 196 -12.76 -2.12 -20.50
CA LEU A 196 -13.86 -2.10 -21.48
C LEU A 196 -15.15 -1.64 -20.79
#